data_AF-A0A920BXY1-F1
#
_entry.id   AF-A0A920BXY1-F1
#
_cell.length_a   1.000
_cell.length_b   1.000
_cell.length_c   1.000
_cell.angle_alpha   90.00
_cell.angle_beta   90.00
_cell.angle_gamma   90.00
#
_symmetry.space_group_name_H-M   'P 1'
#
loop_
_entity.id
_entity.type
_entity.pdbx_description
1 polymer ?
#
loop_
_entity_poly.entity_id
_entity_poly.type
_entity_poly.pdbx_seq_one_letter_code
_entity_poly.pdbx_strand_id
1 'polypeptide(L)'
;MATKNGVPFRQMLVATSKHGIKCPNTMVPKKITIHNTDNQMPAVNEISYMRGNNNEVSFHVAIDEKEAVQGLPFNRNGWHAGDGGNGYGNRNTVGIEMCRNYDRNRNTTNLNDPLSSQFKKTFDNTVKVVAQLCVDLGIVASKSNIKQHKDWSGKHCPSKILNDKTWDQLVNGIIGEYNRLKGKPASKPQPAPSKPKTKSIEQLVDEVIAGKHGSGAERKKSLGNQYDAVQKRVNEKLLGTKSKPKPAEKSIDTLVKETLAGKHGNGEARKKSLGKNYQAVQDVINGNTSTPKKPSKPKGDQKTNSIVDYLKSIKADSSFANRKKLATKHGIKNYSGTPAQNTQLLKKLRG
;
A
#
# COMPACT_ATOMS: atom_id res chain seq x y z
N MET A 1 -5.11 -3.96 -14.54
CA MET A 1 -5.26 -5.37 -14.14
C MET A 1 -6.57 -5.54 -13.41
N ALA A 2 -7.28 -6.64 -13.65
CA ALA A 2 -8.46 -7.00 -12.85
C ALA A 2 -8.07 -7.24 -11.39
N THR A 3 -9.03 -7.12 -10.49
CA THR A 3 -8.81 -7.40 -9.06
C THR A 3 -9.99 -8.16 -8.49
N LYS A 4 -9.73 -8.97 -7.46
CA LYS A 4 -10.76 -9.53 -6.59
C LYS A 4 -10.58 -8.91 -5.22
N ASN A 5 -11.51 -8.01 -4.87
CA ASN A 5 -11.50 -7.33 -3.58
C ASN A 5 -10.15 -6.66 -3.23
N GLY A 6 -9.59 -5.94 -4.22
CA GLY A 6 -8.33 -5.21 -4.09
C GLY A 6 -7.05 -6.05 -4.22
N VAL A 7 -7.15 -7.38 -4.36
CA VAL A 7 -6.02 -8.25 -4.73
C VAL A 7 -5.93 -8.31 -6.25
N PRO A 8 -4.77 -8.03 -6.88
CA PRO A 8 -4.56 -8.25 -8.31
C PRO A 8 -4.98 -9.67 -8.70
N PHE A 9 -5.79 -9.78 -9.75
CA PHE A 9 -6.32 -11.05 -10.24
C PHE A 9 -5.95 -11.21 -11.72
N ARG A 10 -5.14 -12.23 -11.99
CA ARG A 10 -4.65 -12.54 -13.33
C ARG A 10 -5.29 -13.82 -13.83
N GLN A 11 -5.67 -13.83 -15.11
CA GLN A 11 -6.08 -15.07 -15.77
C GLN A 11 -4.92 -15.61 -16.60
N MET A 12 -4.63 -16.87 -16.38
CA MET A 12 -3.65 -17.67 -17.11
C MET A 12 -4.29 -19.02 -17.34
N LEU A 13 -5.38 -19.06 -18.13
CA LEU A 13 -6.17 -20.27 -18.31
C LEU A 13 -5.41 -21.34 -19.10
N VAL A 14 -5.67 -22.60 -18.75
CA VAL A 14 -5.18 -23.76 -19.50
C VAL A 14 -5.66 -23.69 -20.95
N ALA A 15 -4.82 -24.15 -21.88
CA ALA A 15 -5.21 -24.26 -23.28
C ALA A 15 -6.38 -25.25 -23.42
N THR A 16 -7.32 -24.96 -24.33
CA THR A 16 -8.48 -25.82 -24.57
C THR A 16 -8.09 -27.24 -24.98
N SER A 17 -6.97 -27.41 -25.68
CA SER A 17 -6.39 -28.72 -26.03
C SER A 17 -6.04 -29.59 -24.82
N LYS A 18 -5.85 -28.99 -23.64
CA LYS A 18 -5.58 -29.70 -22.39
C LYS A 18 -6.81 -29.84 -21.49
N HIS A 19 -8.00 -29.41 -21.92
CA HIS A 19 -9.22 -29.58 -21.14
C HIS A 19 -9.50 -31.06 -20.82
N GLY A 20 -9.27 -31.98 -21.78
CA GLY A 20 -9.46 -33.42 -21.55
C GLY A 20 -8.65 -34.00 -20.39
N ILE A 21 -7.50 -33.40 -20.07
CA ILE A 21 -6.60 -33.84 -19.00
C ILE A 21 -6.86 -33.04 -17.71
N LYS A 22 -6.97 -31.71 -17.83
CA LYS A 22 -6.94 -30.80 -16.69
C LYS A 22 -8.31 -30.47 -16.11
N CYS A 23 -9.35 -30.49 -16.92
CA CYS A 23 -10.70 -30.10 -16.51
C CYS A 23 -11.75 -30.66 -17.48
N PRO A 24 -11.86 -31.98 -17.67
CA PRO A 24 -12.68 -32.58 -18.74
C PRO A 24 -14.19 -32.35 -18.56
N ASN A 25 -14.65 -32.14 -17.33
CA ASN A 25 -16.06 -32.05 -17.01
C ASN A 25 -16.51 -30.61 -16.80
N THR A 26 -17.73 -30.30 -17.21
CA THR A 26 -18.43 -29.08 -16.81
C THR A 26 -18.77 -29.14 -15.31
N MET A 27 -18.90 -27.96 -14.71
CA MET A 27 -19.19 -27.79 -13.29
C MET A 27 -20.00 -26.52 -13.06
N VAL A 28 -20.98 -26.60 -12.16
CA VAL A 28 -21.54 -25.41 -11.49
C VAL A 28 -20.98 -25.42 -10.07
N PRO A 29 -20.10 -24.48 -9.70
CA PRO A 29 -19.50 -24.43 -8.37
C PRO A 29 -20.54 -24.39 -7.25
N LYS A 30 -20.42 -25.30 -6.28
CA LYS A 30 -21.26 -25.31 -5.07
C LYS A 30 -20.49 -24.92 -3.82
N LYS A 31 -19.18 -25.22 -3.78
CA LYS A 31 -18.30 -24.99 -2.63
C LYS A 31 -16.91 -24.52 -3.05
N ILE A 32 -16.11 -24.07 -2.09
CA ILE A 32 -14.69 -23.78 -2.24
C ILE A 32 -13.89 -24.82 -1.47
N THR A 33 -12.81 -25.34 -2.07
CA THR A 33 -11.85 -26.20 -1.37
C THR A 33 -10.51 -25.49 -1.27
N ILE A 34 -10.05 -25.26 -0.05
CA ILE A 34 -8.77 -24.63 0.27
C ILE A 34 -7.68 -25.68 0.39
N HIS A 35 -6.54 -25.37 -0.21
CA HIS A 35 -5.32 -26.16 -0.21
C HIS A 35 -4.12 -25.32 0.21
N ASN A 36 -3.04 -26.01 0.52
CA ASN A 36 -1.72 -25.45 0.63
C ASN A 36 -0.85 -26.15 -0.41
N THR A 37 -0.05 -25.36 -1.13
CA THR A 37 0.83 -25.86 -2.19
C THR A 37 1.90 -26.81 -1.68
N ASP A 38 2.21 -26.75 -0.37
CA ASP A 38 3.36 -27.39 0.26
C ASP A 38 4.67 -27.01 -0.46
N ASN A 39 4.72 -25.75 -0.87
CA ASN A 39 5.80 -25.18 -1.65
C ASN A 39 6.05 -23.71 -1.26
N GLN A 40 7.23 -23.22 -1.64
CA GLN A 40 7.65 -21.83 -1.43
C GLN A 40 7.46 -20.96 -2.68
N MET A 41 6.87 -21.50 -3.76
CA MET A 41 6.79 -20.80 -5.04
C MET A 41 5.65 -19.76 -5.08
N PRO A 42 5.77 -18.71 -5.90
CA PRO A 42 4.68 -17.76 -6.13
C PRO A 42 3.52 -18.39 -6.96
N ALA A 43 2.35 -17.76 -6.91
CA ALA A 43 1.12 -18.23 -7.56
C ALA A 43 1.26 -18.38 -9.08
N VAL A 44 2.01 -17.47 -9.72
CA VAL A 44 2.27 -17.53 -11.17
C VAL A 44 3.05 -18.79 -11.55
N ASN A 45 3.98 -19.23 -10.71
CA ASN A 45 4.78 -20.43 -10.96
C ASN A 45 3.93 -21.70 -10.78
N GLU A 46 3.09 -21.75 -9.74
CA GLU A 46 2.18 -22.87 -9.51
C GLU A 46 1.21 -23.07 -10.68
N ILE A 47 0.59 -21.98 -11.17
CA ILE A 47 -0.33 -22.06 -12.32
C ILE A 47 0.42 -22.35 -13.63
N SER A 48 1.64 -21.81 -13.81
CA SER A 48 2.45 -22.10 -14.99
C SER A 48 2.85 -23.57 -15.04
N TYR A 49 3.29 -24.14 -13.92
CA TYR A 49 3.61 -25.55 -13.80
C TYR A 49 2.39 -26.44 -14.05
N MET A 50 1.27 -26.15 -13.37
CA MET A 50 0.02 -26.91 -13.49
C MET A 50 -0.48 -26.96 -14.94
N ARG A 51 -0.41 -25.85 -15.69
CA ARG A 51 -0.79 -25.81 -17.11
C ARG A 51 0.24 -26.43 -18.05
N GLY A 52 1.51 -26.32 -17.70
CA GLY A 52 2.63 -26.79 -18.53
C GLY A 52 2.70 -28.30 -18.64
N ASN A 53 2.37 -29.03 -17.57
CA ASN A 53 2.46 -30.50 -17.54
C ASN A 53 1.18 -31.20 -18.06
N ASN A 54 1.24 -32.54 -18.16
CA ASN A 54 0.15 -33.41 -18.66
C ASN A 54 -0.44 -34.33 -17.58
N ASN A 55 -0.25 -34.00 -16.30
CA ASN A 55 -0.79 -34.80 -15.20
C ASN A 55 -2.28 -34.49 -14.98
N GLU A 56 -3.07 -35.46 -14.54
CA GLU A 56 -4.45 -35.25 -14.06
C GLU A 56 -4.46 -34.66 -12.63
N VAL A 57 -3.77 -33.53 -12.49
CA VAL A 57 -3.70 -32.72 -11.26
C VAL A 57 -3.86 -31.27 -11.66
N SER A 58 -4.85 -30.59 -11.09
CA SER A 58 -5.22 -29.24 -11.49
C SER A 58 -6.09 -28.54 -10.43
N PHE A 59 -5.98 -27.22 -10.37
CA PHE A 59 -6.71 -26.37 -9.43
C PHE A 59 -7.04 -25.03 -10.08
N HIS A 60 -8.10 -24.38 -9.61
CA HIS A 60 -8.66 -23.22 -10.31
C HIS A 60 -7.85 -21.95 -10.09
N VAL A 61 -7.39 -21.68 -8.86
CA VAL A 61 -6.68 -20.45 -8.51
C VAL A 61 -5.53 -20.75 -7.55
N ALA A 62 -4.37 -20.15 -7.79
CA ALA A 62 -3.30 -20.03 -6.80
C ALA A 62 -3.22 -18.60 -6.28
N ILE A 63 -2.91 -18.43 -5.00
CA ILE A 63 -2.86 -17.13 -4.33
C ILE A 63 -1.54 -17.01 -3.58
N ASP A 64 -0.82 -15.91 -3.81
CA ASP A 64 0.41 -15.58 -3.09
C ASP A 64 0.32 -14.20 -2.41
N GLU A 65 1.47 -13.69 -1.97
CA GLU A 65 1.55 -12.41 -1.27
C GLU A 65 1.22 -11.19 -2.15
N LYS A 66 1.27 -11.33 -3.48
CA LYS A 66 1.14 -10.24 -4.46
C LYS A 66 -0.15 -10.31 -5.25
N GLU A 67 -0.58 -11.49 -5.66
CA GLU A 67 -1.69 -11.68 -6.58
C GLU A 67 -2.42 -13.02 -6.42
N ALA A 68 -3.54 -13.13 -7.11
CA ALA A 68 -4.23 -14.39 -7.36
C ALA A 68 -4.21 -14.69 -8.87
N VAL A 69 -3.88 -15.93 -9.23
CA VAL A 69 -3.75 -16.36 -10.63
C VAL A 69 -4.72 -17.50 -10.89
N GLN A 70 -5.64 -17.30 -11.83
CA GLN A 70 -6.60 -18.32 -12.25
C GLN A 70 -6.03 -19.18 -13.39
N GLY A 71 -6.01 -20.50 -13.20
CA GLY A 71 -5.52 -21.49 -14.16
C GLY A 71 -6.62 -22.29 -14.86
N LEU A 72 -7.78 -22.47 -14.23
CA LEU A 72 -8.93 -23.17 -14.82
C LEU A 72 -10.17 -22.28 -14.85
N PRO A 73 -11.03 -22.41 -15.87
CA PRO A 73 -12.34 -21.76 -15.85
C PRO A 73 -13.20 -22.34 -14.73
N PHE A 74 -13.99 -21.50 -14.06
CA PHE A 74 -14.81 -21.93 -12.91
C PHE A 74 -15.99 -22.82 -13.28
N ASN A 75 -16.40 -22.83 -14.55
CA ASN A 75 -17.46 -23.70 -15.05
C ASN A 75 -16.97 -25.10 -15.45
N ARG A 76 -15.75 -25.48 -15.07
CA ARG A 76 -15.16 -26.80 -15.30
C ARG A 76 -14.52 -27.32 -14.01
N ASN A 77 -14.45 -28.64 -13.89
CA ASN A 77 -13.88 -29.30 -12.72
C ASN A 77 -12.36 -29.07 -12.62
N GLY A 78 -11.78 -29.40 -11.47
CA GLY A 78 -10.34 -29.61 -11.31
C GLY A 78 -10.06 -30.98 -10.71
N TRP A 79 -8.80 -31.39 -10.71
CA TRP A 79 -8.32 -32.62 -10.07
C TRP A 79 -7.44 -32.24 -8.88
N HIS A 80 -8.06 -31.91 -7.75
CA HIS A 80 -7.37 -31.37 -6.58
C HIS A 80 -7.78 -32.00 -5.26
N ALA A 81 -8.96 -32.62 -5.15
CA ALA A 81 -9.53 -33.04 -3.86
C ALA A 81 -9.20 -34.48 -3.47
N GLY A 82 -8.59 -35.27 -4.37
CA GLY A 82 -8.17 -36.64 -4.08
C GLY A 82 -9.32 -37.63 -3.84
N ASP A 83 -10.54 -37.29 -4.24
CA ASP A 83 -11.76 -38.08 -4.02
C ASP A 83 -12.24 -38.81 -5.30
N GLY A 84 -11.30 -39.14 -6.19
CA GLY A 84 -11.56 -39.86 -7.43
C GLY A 84 -12.17 -39.00 -8.56
N GLY A 85 -12.44 -39.62 -9.70
CA GLY A 85 -12.92 -38.94 -10.91
C GLY A 85 -14.31 -38.30 -10.78
N ASN A 86 -15.14 -38.82 -9.86
CA ASN A 86 -16.52 -38.37 -9.67
C ASN A 86 -16.84 -37.88 -8.24
N GLY A 87 -15.84 -37.77 -7.37
CA GLY A 87 -16.03 -37.28 -6.01
C GLY A 87 -16.55 -35.84 -5.96
N TYR A 88 -17.26 -35.51 -4.88
CA TYR A 88 -17.91 -34.22 -4.72
C TYR A 88 -16.91 -33.06 -4.77
N GLY A 89 -15.76 -33.20 -4.10
CA GLY A 89 -14.66 -32.25 -4.04
C GLY A 89 -14.18 -31.88 -5.43
N ASN A 90 -13.77 -32.86 -6.24
CA ASN A 90 -13.34 -32.62 -7.62
C ASN A 90 -14.45 -32.07 -8.53
N ARG A 91 -15.69 -32.54 -8.37
CA ARG A 91 -16.79 -32.27 -9.33
C ARG A 91 -17.68 -31.08 -9.02
N ASN A 92 -17.64 -30.53 -7.81
CA ASN A 92 -18.56 -29.47 -7.37
C ASN A 92 -17.86 -28.31 -6.65
N THR A 93 -16.53 -28.29 -6.60
CA THR A 93 -15.82 -27.25 -5.83
C THR A 93 -14.74 -26.55 -6.64
N VAL A 94 -14.49 -25.30 -6.27
CA VAL A 94 -13.36 -24.52 -6.78
C VAL A 94 -12.15 -24.76 -5.88
N GLY A 95 -11.09 -25.33 -6.44
CA GLY A 95 -9.81 -25.55 -5.78
C GLY A 95 -8.98 -24.27 -5.71
N ILE A 96 -8.62 -23.87 -4.49
CA ILE A 96 -7.80 -22.69 -4.19
C ILE A 96 -6.50 -23.14 -3.52
N GLU A 97 -5.38 -22.85 -4.14
CA GLU A 97 -4.03 -23.12 -3.62
C GLU A 97 -3.44 -21.90 -2.92
N MET A 98 -3.15 -22.01 -1.63
CA MET A 98 -2.40 -20.98 -0.90
C MET A 98 -0.90 -21.26 -1.01
N CYS A 99 -0.18 -20.35 -1.67
CA CYS A 99 1.26 -20.42 -1.89
C CYS A 99 2.08 -20.00 -0.67
N ARG A 100 3.41 -20.23 -0.72
CA ARG A 100 4.40 -19.77 0.27
C ARG A 100 4.31 -20.46 1.64
N ASN A 101 3.57 -21.56 1.74
CA ASN A 101 3.24 -22.16 3.03
C ASN A 101 4.29 -23.12 3.59
N TYR A 102 5.39 -23.35 2.87
CA TYR A 102 6.35 -24.40 3.18
C TYR A 102 7.78 -24.02 2.81
N ASP A 103 8.71 -24.20 3.73
CA ASP A 103 10.14 -24.05 3.49
C ASP A 103 10.70 -25.38 2.99
N ARG A 104 11.06 -25.44 1.70
CA ARG A 104 11.57 -26.67 1.09
C ARG A 104 12.97 -27.03 1.54
N ASN A 105 13.79 -26.04 1.90
CA ASN A 105 15.17 -26.29 2.34
C ASN A 105 15.18 -26.93 3.73
N ARG A 106 14.23 -26.55 4.58
CA ARG A 106 14.07 -27.08 5.94
C ARG A 106 12.97 -28.14 6.06
N ASN A 107 12.31 -28.50 4.96
CA ASN A 107 11.23 -29.48 4.90
C ASN A 107 10.15 -29.26 5.99
N THR A 108 9.67 -28.02 6.15
CA THR A 108 8.79 -27.65 7.27
C THR A 108 7.80 -26.53 6.96
N THR A 109 6.65 -26.55 7.64
CA THR A 109 5.67 -25.45 7.67
C THR A 109 6.01 -24.38 8.73
N ASN A 110 7.05 -24.59 9.54
CA ASN A 110 7.56 -23.63 10.52
C ASN A 110 8.43 -22.61 9.81
N LEU A 111 7.81 -21.57 9.25
CA LEU A 111 8.45 -20.62 8.34
C LEU A 111 9.27 -19.57 9.08
N ASN A 112 10.46 -19.30 8.56
CA ASN A 112 11.22 -18.10 8.89
C ASN A 112 10.95 -17.00 7.86
N ASP A 113 11.31 -15.77 8.19
CA ASP A 113 11.27 -14.70 7.21
C ASP A 113 12.29 -14.93 6.07
N PRO A 114 11.95 -14.53 4.82
CA PRO A 114 10.76 -13.76 4.44
C PRO A 114 9.49 -14.58 4.23
N LEU A 115 9.57 -15.92 4.27
CA LEU A 115 8.48 -16.81 3.86
C LEU A 115 7.30 -16.75 4.85
N SER A 116 7.56 -16.56 6.14
CA SER A 116 6.53 -16.33 7.16
C SER A 116 5.69 -15.08 6.84
N SER A 117 6.35 -13.93 6.62
CA SER A 117 5.70 -12.69 6.21
C SER A 117 4.93 -12.82 4.89
N GLN A 118 5.48 -13.55 3.93
CA GLN A 118 4.81 -13.82 2.65
C GLN A 118 3.55 -14.66 2.84
N PHE A 119 3.63 -15.76 3.59
CA PHE A 119 2.46 -16.60 3.84
C PHE A 119 1.37 -15.87 4.62
N LYS A 120 1.73 -15.03 5.60
CA LYS A 120 0.75 -14.18 6.29
C LYS A 120 -0.01 -13.30 5.29
N LYS A 121 0.69 -12.75 4.30
CA LYS A 121 0.05 -11.94 3.26
C LYS A 121 -0.77 -12.80 2.29
N THR A 122 -0.33 -14.02 1.96
CA THR A 122 -1.12 -15.00 1.22
C THR A 122 -2.43 -15.33 1.95
N PHE A 123 -2.39 -15.53 3.27
CA PHE A 123 -3.58 -15.75 4.10
C PHE A 123 -4.56 -14.57 3.98
N ASP A 124 -4.08 -13.34 4.18
CA ASP A 124 -4.90 -12.12 4.06
C ASP A 124 -5.49 -11.97 2.65
N ASN A 125 -4.72 -12.29 1.60
CA ASN A 125 -5.20 -12.25 0.22
C ASN A 125 -6.22 -13.36 -0.06
N THR A 126 -6.04 -14.55 0.52
CA THR A 126 -6.95 -15.69 0.38
C THR A 126 -8.33 -15.34 0.94
N VAL A 127 -8.39 -14.74 2.14
CA VAL A 127 -9.65 -14.25 2.72
C VAL A 127 -10.40 -13.36 1.73
N LYS A 128 -9.70 -12.38 1.13
CA LYS A 128 -10.30 -11.40 0.21
C LYS A 128 -10.79 -12.02 -1.08
N VAL A 129 -9.95 -12.84 -1.70
CA VAL A 129 -10.21 -13.44 -3.02
C VAL A 129 -11.33 -14.46 -2.90
N VAL A 130 -11.27 -15.36 -1.90
CA VAL A 130 -12.30 -16.40 -1.71
C VAL A 130 -13.65 -15.77 -1.38
N ALA A 131 -13.70 -14.74 -0.53
CA ALA A 131 -14.94 -14.02 -0.24
C ALA A 131 -15.56 -13.40 -1.51
N GLN A 132 -14.74 -12.79 -2.38
CA GLN A 132 -15.22 -12.25 -3.65
C GLN A 132 -15.68 -13.35 -4.62
N LEU A 133 -14.96 -14.48 -4.70
CA LEU A 133 -15.37 -15.62 -5.51
C LEU A 133 -16.71 -16.20 -5.03
N CYS A 134 -16.95 -16.26 -3.72
CA CYS A 134 -18.25 -16.63 -3.17
C CYS A 134 -19.38 -15.71 -3.68
N VAL A 135 -19.17 -14.39 -3.67
CA VAL A 135 -20.15 -13.44 -4.24
C VAL A 135 -20.36 -13.67 -5.72
N ASP A 136 -19.26 -13.75 -6.49
CA ASP A 136 -19.30 -13.82 -7.96
C ASP A 136 -19.92 -15.13 -8.47
N LEU A 137 -19.74 -16.23 -7.74
CA LEU A 137 -20.23 -17.57 -8.08
C LEU A 137 -21.57 -17.91 -7.42
N GLY A 138 -22.13 -17.00 -6.61
CA GLY A 138 -23.38 -17.26 -5.87
C GLY A 138 -23.25 -18.32 -4.77
N ILE A 139 -22.03 -18.58 -4.28
CA ILE A 139 -21.78 -19.52 -3.18
C ILE A 139 -21.88 -18.75 -1.86
N VAL A 140 -22.78 -19.15 -0.97
CA VAL A 140 -22.82 -18.58 0.39
C VAL A 140 -21.57 -19.00 1.14
N ALA A 141 -20.75 -18.04 1.59
CA ALA A 141 -19.61 -18.33 2.45
C ALA A 141 -20.12 -18.78 3.83
N SER A 142 -19.83 -20.02 4.19
CA SER A 142 -20.21 -20.65 5.46
C SER A 142 -19.20 -21.74 5.81
N LYS A 143 -19.21 -22.22 7.07
CA LYS A 143 -18.39 -23.36 7.48
C LYS A 143 -18.71 -24.65 6.70
N SER A 144 -19.90 -24.77 6.12
CA SER A 144 -20.31 -25.93 5.32
C SER A 144 -19.92 -25.84 3.84
N ASN A 145 -19.65 -24.64 3.34
CA ASN A 145 -19.33 -24.37 1.93
C ASN A 145 -17.86 -24.00 1.69
N ILE A 146 -17.12 -23.58 2.72
CA ILE A 146 -15.67 -23.47 2.70
C ILE A 146 -15.09 -24.74 3.32
N LYS A 147 -14.47 -25.56 2.48
CA LYS A 147 -13.94 -26.88 2.84
C LYS A 147 -12.43 -26.91 2.67
N GLN A 148 -11.78 -27.80 3.37
CA GLN A 148 -10.36 -28.12 3.20
C GLN A 148 -10.22 -29.41 2.40
N HIS A 149 -9.07 -29.65 1.75
CA HIS A 149 -8.80 -30.93 1.09
C HIS A 149 -9.07 -32.12 2.03
N LYS A 150 -8.64 -32.01 3.29
CA LYS A 150 -8.83 -33.04 4.32
C LYS A 150 -10.28 -33.52 4.46
N ASP A 151 -11.27 -32.66 4.20
CA ASP A 151 -12.68 -33.01 4.31
C ASP A 151 -13.15 -33.98 3.22
N TRP A 152 -12.38 -34.15 2.14
CA TRP A 152 -12.72 -34.99 0.99
C TRP A 152 -11.98 -36.33 1.01
N SER A 153 -10.64 -36.30 1.13
CA SER A 153 -9.80 -37.50 1.03
C SER A 153 -9.09 -37.88 2.33
N GLY A 154 -9.22 -37.07 3.38
CA GLY A 154 -8.44 -37.23 4.62
C GLY A 154 -7.00 -36.74 4.53
N LYS A 155 -6.49 -36.34 3.36
CA LYS A 155 -5.13 -35.76 3.21
C LYS A 155 -4.96 -34.60 4.19
N HIS A 156 -3.81 -34.55 4.87
CA HIS A 156 -3.46 -33.43 5.78
C HIS A 156 -3.12 -32.14 5.01
N CYS A 157 -4.12 -31.56 4.38
CA CYS A 157 -4.04 -30.33 3.59
C CYS A 157 -5.30 -29.48 3.85
N PRO A 158 -5.19 -28.16 4.08
CA PRO A 158 -3.98 -27.32 4.00
C PRO A 158 -3.00 -27.49 5.18
N SER A 159 -1.77 -27.93 4.91
CA SER A 159 -0.83 -28.41 5.94
C SER A 159 -0.46 -27.35 6.97
N LYS A 160 -0.05 -26.14 6.55
CA LYS A 160 0.35 -25.06 7.46
C LYS A 160 -0.82 -24.56 8.29
N ILE A 161 -1.99 -24.43 7.67
CA ILE A 161 -3.21 -24.00 8.35
C ILE A 161 -3.62 -25.02 9.43
N LEU A 162 -3.49 -26.31 9.13
CA LEU A 162 -3.78 -27.39 10.08
C LEU A 162 -2.74 -27.46 11.21
N ASN A 163 -1.46 -27.36 10.88
CA ASN A 163 -0.36 -27.39 11.85
C ASN A 163 -0.42 -26.19 12.81
N ASP A 164 -0.71 -25.00 12.28
CA ASP A 164 -0.84 -23.77 13.07
C ASP A 164 -2.24 -23.66 13.74
N LYS A 165 -3.15 -24.60 13.48
CA LYS A 165 -4.54 -24.61 13.99
C LYS A 165 -5.32 -23.33 13.65
N THR A 166 -5.11 -22.78 12.46
CA THR A 166 -5.71 -21.50 12.00
C THR A 166 -6.89 -21.68 11.03
N TRP A 167 -7.43 -22.89 10.87
CA TRP A 167 -8.57 -23.16 9.97
C TRP A 167 -9.80 -22.30 10.28
N ASP A 168 -10.23 -22.26 11.55
CA ASP A 168 -11.37 -21.43 11.95
C ASP A 168 -11.12 -19.94 11.71
N GLN A 169 -9.90 -19.45 11.94
CA GLN A 169 -9.53 -18.07 11.66
C GLN A 169 -9.68 -17.75 10.17
N LEU A 170 -9.23 -18.64 9.29
CA LEU A 170 -9.34 -18.47 7.84
C LEU A 170 -10.80 -18.43 7.40
N VAL A 171 -11.58 -19.43 7.82
CA VAL A 171 -13.00 -19.56 7.44
C VAL A 171 -13.81 -18.38 7.97
N ASN A 172 -13.63 -17.99 9.24
CA ASN A 172 -14.33 -16.84 9.82
C ASN A 172 -13.93 -15.53 9.11
N GLY A 173 -12.66 -15.38 8.73
CA GLY A 173 -12.19 -14.25 7.92
C GLY A 173 -12.90 -14.18 6.56
N ILE A 174 -13.00 -15.31 5.85
CA ILE A 174 -13.73 -15.40 4.58
C ILE A 174 -15.21 -15.05 4.75
N ILE A 175 -15.88 -15.61 5.75
CA ILE A 175 -17.31 -15.34 6.03
C ILE A 175 -17.54 -13.86 6.36
N GLY A 176 -16.73 -13.29 7.25
CA GLY A 176 -16.82 -11.87 7.61
C GLY A 176 -16.63 -10.96 6.40
N GLU A 177 -15.65 -11.27 5.54
CA GLU A 177 -15.39 -10.50 4.34
C GLU A 177 -16.49 -10.67 3.28
N TYR A 178 -17.04 -11.88 3.12
CA TYR A 178 -18.19 -12.14 2.25
C TYR A 178 -19.42 -11.34 2.71
N ASN A 179 -19.71 -11.32 4.02
CA ASN A 179 -20.81 -10.54 4.58
C ASN A 179 -20.59 -9.04 4.37
N ARG A 180 -19.36 -8.55 4.52
CA ARG A 180 -19.00 -7.15 4.21
C ARG A 180 -19.24 -6.82 2.73
N LEU A 181 -19.02 -7.77 1.81
CA LEU A 181 -19.27 -7.58 0.38
C LEU A 181 -20.78 -7.62 0.06
N LYS A 182 -21.56 -8.52 0.67
CA LYS A 182 -23.03 -8.65 0.48
C LYS A 182 -23.83 -7.52 1.14
N GLY A 183 -23.35 -7.01 2.28
CA GLY A 183 -23.96 -5.87 2.99
C GLY A 183 -23.73 -4.51 2.30
N LYS A 184 -22.93 -4.47 1.23
CA LYS A 184 -22.95 -3.35 0.28
C LYS A 184 -24.09 -3.60 -0.72
N PRO A 185 -25.01 -2.65 -0.96
CA PRO A 185 -26.05 -2.83 -1.97
C PRO A 185 -25.43 -3.15 -3.34
N ALA A 186 -25.95 -4.19 -3.98
CA ALA A 186 -25.46 -4.72 -5.26
C ALA A 186 -25.62 -3.68 -6.37
N SER A 187 -24.51 -3.22 -6.96
CA SER A 187 -24.55 -2.51 -8.23
C SER A 187 -24.88 -3.49 -9.35
N LYS A 188 -25.98 -3.25 -10.08
CA LYS A 188 -26.36 -3.91 -11.35
C LYS A 188 -25.16 -3.99 -12.34
N PRO A 189 -25.18 -4.92 -13.32
CA PRO A 189 -24.09 -5.06 -14.29
C PRO A 189 -23.98 -3.76 -15.09
N GLN A 190 -22.94 -2.98 -14.79
CA GLN A 190 -22.64 -1.77 -15.52
C GLN A 190 -21.79 -2.15 -16.74
N PRO A 191 -21.99 -1.50 -17.90
CA PRO A 191 -21.00 -1.46 -18.99
C PRO A 191 -19.63 -1.11 -18.41
N ALA A 192 -18.50 -1.37 -19.08
CA ALA A 192 -17.18 -1.03 -18.53
C ALA A 192 -17.13 0.45 -18.05
N PRO A 193 -17.10 0.75 -16.72
CA PRO A 193 -15.96 1.49 -16.11
C PRO A 193 -15.87 1.46 -14.54
N SER A 194 -14.88 2.22 -14.02
CA SER A 194 -14.88 3.03 -12.77
C SER A 194 -14.36 2.47 -11.41
N LYS A 195 -13.56 3.32 -10.75
CA LYS A 195 -12.66 3.09 -9.58
C LYS A 195 -13.38 2.68 -8.26
N PRO A 196 -12.69 1.97 -7.34
CA PRO A 196 -13.26 1.50 -6.06
C PRO A 196 -13.49 2.65 -5.06
N LYS A 197 -14.58 2.56 -4.26
CA LYS A 197 -14.83 3.46 -3.13
C LYS A 197 -13.69 3.37 -2.12
N THR A 198 -12.89 4.42 -2.14
CA THR A 198 -11.81 4.79 -1.24
C THR A 198 -12.36 5.19 0.14
N LYS A 199 -11.57 5.04 1.21
CA LYS A 199 -11.86 5.70 2.51
C LYS A 199 -12.17 7.18 2.23
N SER A 200 -13.10 7.78 2.97
CA SER A 200 -13.40 9.19 2.73
C SER A 200 -12.13 10.02 2.95
N ILE A 201 -12.01 11.14 2.22
CA ILE A 201 -10.88 12.04 2.39
C ILE A 201 -10.74 12.43 3.87
N GLU A 202 -11.84 12.66 4.58
CA GLU A 202 -11.84 12.98 6.01
C GLU A 202 -11.28 11.87 6.90
N GLN A 203 -11.63 10.60 6.65
CA GLN A 203 -11.09 9.48 7.42
C GLN A 203 -9.58 9.34 7.20
N LEU A 204 -9.12 9.53 5.96
CA LEU A 204 -7.69 9.51 5.66
C LEU A 204 -6.96 10.72 6.23
N VAL A 205 -7.61 11.88 6.30
CA VAL A 205 -7.09 13.07 6.98
C VAL A 205 -6.83 12.78 8.46
N ASP A 206 -7.79 12.16 9.14
CA ASP A 206 -7.68 11.82 10.57
C ASP A 206 -6.59 10.77 10.82
N GLU A 207 -6.50 9.74 9.99
CA GLU A 207 -5.44 8.74 10.07
C GLU A 207 -4.05 9.34 9.79
N VAL A 208 -3.97 10.34 8.89
CA VAL A 208 -2.73 11.06 8.59
C VAL A 208 -2.31 11.96 9.76
N ILE A 209 -3.25 12.67 10.38
CA ILE A 209 -3.00 13.49 11.57
C ILE A 209 -2.57 12.61 12.74
N ALA A 210 -3.18 11.42 12.89
CA ALA A 210 -2.80 10.41 13.87
C ALA A 210 -1.49 9.67 13.53
N GLY A 211 -0.79 10.03 12.45
CA GLY A 211 0.54 9.50 12.09
C GLY A 211 0.56 8.14 11.41
N LYS A 212 -0.60 7.55 11.08
CA LYS A 212 -0.71 6.16 10.58
C LYS A 212 -0.20 5.94 9.15
N HIS A 213 0.01 7.02 8.40
CA HIS A 213 0.44 6.97 6.99
C HIS A 213 1.90 7.35 6.77
N GLY A 214 2.74 7.43 7.82
CA GLY A 214 4.13 7.86 7.69
C GLY A 214 4.25 9.29 7.13
N SER A 215 5.38 9.62 6.50
CA SER A 215 5.64 10.95 5.95
C SER A 215 6.26 10.93 4.55
N GLY A 216 6.13 12.02 3.78
CA GLY A 216 6.76 12.14 2.46
C GLY A 216 6.37 11.03 1.49
N ALA A 217 7.37 10.29 0.99
CA ALA A 217 7.19 9.21 0.01
C ALA A 217 6.38 8.02 0.58
N GLU A 218 6.51 7.73 1.88
CA GLU A 218 5.74 6.68 2.55
C GLU A 218 4.26 7.04 2.59
N ARG A 219 3.94 8.31 2.88
CA ARG A 219 2.57 8.82 2.83
C ARG A 219 2.01 8.83 1.42
N LYS A 220 2.82 9.19 0.42
CA LYS A 220 2.43 9.13 -0.99
C LYS A 220 2.19 7.70 -1.46
N LYS A 221 3.01 6.75 -1.00
CA LYS A 221 2.84 5.31 -1.25
C LYS A 221 1.61 4.74 -0.51
N SER A 222 1.36 5.21 0.71
CA SER A 222 0.26 4.77 1.57
C SER A 222 -1.10 5.30 1.10
N LEU A 223 -1.17 6.58 0.69
CA LEU A 223 -2.41 7.23 0.21
C LEU A 223 -2.63 7.08 -1.30
N GLY A 224 -1.58 6.72 -2.06
CA GLY A 224 -1.63 6.55 -3.51
C GLY A 224 -2.24 7.77 -4.21
N ASN A 225 -3.23 7.53 -5.07
CA ASN A 225 -3.90 8.57 -5.86
C ASN A 225 -4.70 9.60 -5.02
N GLN A 226 -4.90 9.36 -3.72
CA GLN A 226 -5.63 10.28 -2.83
C GLN A 226 -4.71 11.22 -2.06
N TYR A 227 -3.40 11.03 -2.21
CA TYR A 227 -2.38 11.78 -1.50
C TYR A 227 -2.60 13.30 -1.58
N ASP A 228 -2.80 13.84 -2.78
CA ASP A 228 -2.92 15.29 -2.96
C ASP A 228 -4.20 15.85 -2.32
N ALA A 229 -5.33 15.14 -2.47
CA ALA A 229 -6.62 15.57 -1.92
C ALA A 229 -6.67 15.47 -0.37
N VAL A 230 -6.16 14.37 0.18
CA VAL A 230 -6.03 14.17 1.64
C VAL A 230 -5.03 15.15 2.23
N GLN A 231 -3.88 15.37 1.59
CA GLN A 231 -2.86 16.27 2.10
C GLN A 231 -3.33 17.74 2.05
N LYS A 232 -4.10 18.15 1.04
CA LYS A 232 -4.74 19.47 0.99
C LYS A 232 -5.70 19.64 2.17
N ARG A 233 -6.54 18.65 2.44
CA ARG A 233 -7.54 18.69 3.52
C ARG A 233 -6.92 18.61 4.92
N VAL A 234 -5.84 17.84 5.10
CA VAL A 234 -5.00 17.85 6.32
C VAL A 234 -4.44 19.25 6.56
N ASN A 235 -3.96 19.93 5.51
CA ASN A 235 -3.45 21.30 5.64
C ASN A 235 -4.58 22.27 6.05
N GLU A 236 -5.78 22.15 5.49
CA GLU A 236 -6.94 22.95 5.88
C GLU A 236 -7.38 22.68 7.34
N LYS A 237 -7.40 21.40 7.77
CA LYS A 237 -7.84 20.98 9.11
C LYS A 237 -6.84 21.36 10.21
N LEU A 238 -5.54 21.34 9.91
CA LEU A 238 -4.47 21.73 10.84
C LEU A 238 -4.21 23.25 10.88
N LEU A 239 -4.68 24.01 9.88
CA LEU A 239 -4.54 25.47 9.85
C LEU A 239 -5.68 26.21 10.56
N GLY A 240 -6.81 25.55 10.85
CA GLY A 240 -7.93 26.11 11.61
C GLY A 240 -8.63 27.29 10.91
N THR A 241 -9.93 27.22 10.73
CA THR A 241 -10.75 28.33 10.22
C THR A 241 -10.78 29.49 11.22
N LYS A 242 -9.74 30.34 11.27
CA LYS A 242 -9.82 31.76 11.63
C LYS A 242 -8.61 32.47 11.02
N SER A 243 -8.86 33.40 10.10
CA SER A 243 -8.32 34.77 10.07
C SER A 243 -8.14 35.30 8.64
N LYS A 244 -8.72 36.48 8.42
CA LYS A 244 -8.56 37.42 7.29
C LYS A 244 -7.07 37.65 6.92
N PRO A 245 -6.72 37.95 5.65
CA PRO A 245 -5.34 37.97 5.20
C PRO A 245 -4.55 39.11 5.88
N LYS A 246 -3.40 38.78 6.47
CA LYS A 246 -2.39 39.77 6.90
C LYS A 246 -1.47 40.07 5.70
N PRO A 247 -1.10 41.33 5.40
CA PRO A 247 -0.28 41.67 4.24
C PRO A 247 1.06 40.91 4.25
N ALA A 248 1.47 40.41 3.09
CA ALA A 248 2.73 39.71 2.92
C ALA A 248 3.92 40.61 3.34
N GLU A 249 4.74 40.11 4.25
CA GLU A 249 5.93 40.81 4.75
C GLU A 249 7.03 40.80 3.67
N LYS A 250 7.53 41.98 3.28
CA LYS A 250 8.54 42.17 2.21
C LYS A 250 9.85 41.42 2.53
N SER A 251 10.55 40.96 1.48
CA SER A 251 11.85 40.29 1.63
C SER A 251 12.95 41.25 2.09
N ILE A 252 13.99 40.72 2.75
CA ILE A 252 15.16 41.52 3.19
C ILE A 252 15.79 42.25 2.01
N ASP A 253 15.95 41.62 0.85
CA ASP A 253 16.50 42.28 -0.36
C ASP A 253 15.65 43.46 -0.83
N THR A 254 14.32 43.35 -0.72
CA THR A 254 13.41 44.46 -1.06
C THR A 254 13.57 45.59 -0.05
N LEU A 255 13.65 45.27 1.24
CA LEU A 255 13.85 46.26 2.30
C LEU A 255 15.23 46.93 2.23
N VAL A 256 16.27 46.21 1.81
CA VAL A 256 17.61 46.76 1.54
C VAL A 256 17.54 47.76 0.39
N LYS A 257 16.92 47.40 -0.74
CA LYS A 257 16.73 48.32 -1.88
C LYS A 257 15.92 49.55 -1.49
N GLU A 258 14.83 49.38 -0.73
CA GLU A 258 14.03 50.50 -0.25
C GLU A 258 14.81 51.38 0.74
N THR A 259 15.69 50.80 1.55
CA THR A 259 16.51 51.53 2.53
C THR A 259 17.64 52.30 1.85
N LEU A 260 18.30 51.71 0.84
CA LEU A 260 19.27 52.41 -0.01
C LEU A 260 18.61 53.53 -0.83
N ALA A 261 17.37 53.32 -1.25
CA ALA A 261 16.55 54.35 -1.90
C ALA A 261 15.98 55.39 -0.90
N GLY A 262 16.38 55.37 0.37
CA GLY A 262 16.00 56.37 1.38
C GLY A 262 14.60 56.22 1.98
N LYS A 263 13.80 55.23 1.58
CA LYS A 263 12.38 55.10 1.97
C LYS A 263 12.14 54.79 3.46
N HIS A 264 13.19 54.41 4.19
CA HIS A 264 13.11 54.08 5.61
C HIS A 264 13.77 55.13 6.52
N GLY A 265 14.20 56.28 5.99
CA GLY A 265 14.86 57.33 6.80
C GLY A 265 16.24 56.90 7.33
N ASN A 266 16.75 57.60 8.36
CA ASN A 266 18.05 57.36 9.00
C ASN A 266 17.91 57.16 10.53
N GLY A 267 18.93 56.57 11.17
CA GLY A 267 18.98 56.36 12.62
C GLY A 267 17.75 55.62 13.22
N GLU A 268 17.17 56.18 14.27
CA GLU A 268 16.02 55.61 14.98
C GLU A 268 14.75 55.53 14.12
N ALA A 269 14.56 56.44 13.15
CA ALA A 269 13.44 56.36 12.21
C ALA A 269 13.53 55.09 11.35
N ARG A 270 14.74 54.72 10.92
CA ARG A 270 15.00 53.48 10.17
C ARG A 270 14.79 52.24 11.03
N LYS A 271 15.21 52.29 12.29
CA LYS A 271 15.01 51.20 13.26
C LYS A 271 13.53 50.96 13.53
N LYS A 272 12.75 52.03 13.69
CA LYS A 272 11.29 51.95 13.84
C LYS A 272 10.60 51.46 12.57
N SER A 273 11.03 51.91 11.39
CA SER A 273 10.44 51.56 10.09
C SER A 273 10.70 50.10 9.70
N LEU A 274 11.92 49.59 9.92
CA LEU A 274 12.30 48.22 9.59
C LEU A 274 11.97 47.21 10.70
N GLY A 275 11.75 47.69 11.92
CA GLY A 275 11.42 46.88 13.09
C GLY A 275 12.42 45.75 13.30
N LYS A 276 11.91 44.52 13.46
CA LYS A 276 12.74 43.31 13.66
C LYS A 276 13.72 43.02 12.51
N ASN A 277 13.51 43.60 11.32
CA ASN A 277 14.38 43.40 10.15
C ASN A 277 15.52 44.44 10.07
N TYR A 278 15.54 45.43 10.97
CA TYR A 278 16.54 46.51 10.97
C TYR A 278 17.97 45.97 10.95
N GLN A 279 18.30 45.04 11.85
CA GLN A 279 19.65 44.50 11.95
C GLN A 279 20.06 43.79 10.66
N ALA A 280 19.21 42.89 10.16
CA ALA A 280 19.49 42.13 8.94
C ALA A 280 19.64 43.01 7.69
N VAL A 281 18.90 44.14 7.61
CA VAL A 281 19.04 45.09 6.50
C VAL A 281 20.33 45.92 6.63
N GLN A 282 20.66 46.36 7.84
CA GLN A 282 21.87 47.16 8.09
C GLN A 282 23.14 46.34 7.94
N ASP A 283 23.13 45.06 8.32
CA ASP A 283 24.24 44.13 8.11
C ASP A 283 24.58 43.97 6.61
N VAL A 284 23.56 44.01 5.76
CA VAL A 284 23.72 43.97 4.29
C VAL A 284 24.21 45.32 3.73
N ILE A 285 23.69 46.45 4.22
CA ILE A 285 24.04 47.79 3.72
C ILE A 285 25.45 48.21 4.14
N ASN A 286 25.84 47.94 5.38
CA ASN A 286 27.10 48.43 5.96
C ASN A 286 28.34 47.71 5.43
N GLY A 287 28.22 46.93 4.34
CA GLY A 287 29.34 46.25 3.70
C GLY A 287 30.10 45.32 4.64
N ASN A 288 29.52 44.95 5.79
CA ASN A 288 30.05 43.96 6.71
C ASN A 288 29.75 42.57 6.14
N THR A 289 30.28 42.37 4.93
CA THR A 289 30.38 41.10 4.25
C THR A 289 31.26 40.25 5.14
N SER A 290 30.63 39.53 6.07
CA SER A 290 31.14 38.19 6.37
C SER A 290 31.24 37.51 5.01
N THR A 291 32.49 37.37 4.58
CA THR A 291 32.90 36.73 3.35
C THR A 291 32.01 35.51 3.11
N PRO A 292 31.57 35.23 1.86
CA PRO A 292 30.85 34.02 1.58
C PRO A 292 31.78 32.89 2.01
N LYS A 293 31.47 32.27 3.15
CA LYS A 293 32.19 31.09 3.61
C LYS A 293 32.05 30.10 2.47
N LYS A 294 33.18 29.88 1.78
CA LYS A 294 33.40 28.93 0.68
C LYS A 294 32.34 27.83 0.76
N PRO A 295 31.50 27.60 -0.28
CA PRO A 295 30.37 26.70 -0.20
C PRO A 295 30.87 25.38 0.40
N SER A 296 30.45 25.10 1.63
CA SER A 296 30.84 23.87 2.29
C SER A 296 30.34 22.75 1.38
N LYS A 297 31.22 21.81 0.99
CA LYS A 297 30.87 20.64 0.17
C LYS A 297 29.49 20.12 0.60
N PRO A 298 28.57 19.84 -0.34
CA PRO A 298 27.23 19.37 0.00
C PRO A 298 27.34 18.20 0.99
N LYS A 299 26.85 18.37 2.21
CA LYS A 299 26.89 17.30 3.21
C LYS A 299 25.70 16.38 3.00
N GLY A 300 25.89 15.09 3.20
CA GLY A 300 24.82 14.10 3.12
C GLY A 300 24.50 13.64 1.70
N ASP A 301 23.54 12.72 1.61
CA ASP A 301 23.11 12.12 0.35
C ASP A 301 22.51 13.19 -0.58
N GLN A 302 23.15 13.43 -1.71
CA GLN A 302 22.70 14.39 -2.72
C GLN A 302 21.67 13.80 -3.69
N LYS A 303 21.51 12.46 -3.70
CA LYS A 303 20.60 11.75 -4.60
C LYS A 303 19.20 11.57 -4.02
N THR A 304 19.05 11.70 -2.70
CA THR A 304 17.72 11.62 -2.07
C THR A 304 16.83 12.82 -2.44
N ASN A 305 15.51 12.60 -2.52
CA ASN A 305 14.52 13.66 -2.67
C ASN A 305 13.76 13.94 -1.35
N SER A 306 14.24 13.37 -0.24
CA SER A 306 13.61 13.39 1.08
C SER A 306 14.46 14.17 2.08
N ILE A 307 13.86 15.20 2.69
CA ILE A 307 14.49 15.96 3.79
C ILE A 307 14.84 15.07 4.99
N VAL A 308 14.06 14.00 5.22
CA VAL A 308 14.27 13.07 6.33
C VAL A 308 15.51 12.22 6.08
N ASP A 309 15.64 11.67 4.88
CA ASP A 309 16.78 10.80 4.52
C ASP A 309 18.06 11.62 4.40
N TYR A 310 17.95 12.87 3.92
CA TYR A 310 19.06 13.82 3.94
C TYR A 310 19.56 14.08 5.36
N LEU A 311 18.66 14.41 6.31
CA LEU A 311 19.02 14.64 7.70
C LEU A 311 19.60 13.38 8.36
N LYS A 312 19.04 12.20 8.10
CA LYS A 312 19.60 10.92 8.59
C LYS A 312 21.00 10.65 8.03
N SER A 313 21.25 10.95 6.76
CA SER A 313 22.57 10.73 6.12
C SER A 313 23.69 11.57 6.73
N ILE A 314 23.34 12.71 7.34
CA ILE A 314 24.29 13.56 8.09
C ILE A 314 24.18 13.34 9.61
N LYS A 315 23.49 12.30 10.06
CA LYS A 315 23.23 11.97 11.47
C LYS A 315 22.56 13.11 12.27
N ALA A 316 21.73 13.91 11.62
CA ALA A 316 20.94 14.97 12.25
C ALA A 316 19.54 14.47 12.65
N ASP A 317 18.96 15.08 13.69
CA ASP A 317 17.59 14.77 14.10
C ASP A 317 16.63 15.04 12.94
N SER A 318 15.94 13.98 12.51
CA SER A 318 14.99 14.05 11.40
C SER A 318 13.57 14.35 11.87
N SER A 319 13.32 14.58 13.15
CA SER A 319 11.99 14.85 13.71
C SER A 319 11.29 16.04 13.07
N PHE A 320 9.95 16.02 13.08
CA PHE A 320 9.16 17.16 12.59
C PHE A 320 9.50 18.45 13.36
N ALA A 321 9.70 18.36 14.68
CA ALA A 321 10.07 19.48 15.52
C ALA A 321 11.40 20.11 15.08
N ASN A 322 12.42 19.30 14.79
CA ASN A 322 13.69 19.81 14.29
C ASN A 322 13.57 20.38 12.88
N ARG A 323 12.83 19.71 11.97
CA ARG A 323 12.59 20.26 10.63
C ARG A 323 11.83 21.59 10.67
N LYS A 324 10.91 21.78 11.62
CA LYS A 324 10.22 23.06 11.85
C LYS A 324 11.18 24.15 12.32
N LYS A 325 12.12 23.83 13.21
CA LYS A 325 13.20 24.74 13.61
C LYS A 325 14.09 25.13 12.42
N LEU A 326 14.53 24.14 11.64
CA LEU A 326 15.34 24.36 10.43
C LEU A 326 14.59 25.17 9.37
N ALA A 327 13.33 24.86 9.12
CA ALA A 327 12.49 25.59 8.18
C ALA A 327 12.36 27.07 8.55
N THR A 328 12.06 27.36 9.82
CA THR A 328 12.02 28.74 10.33
C THR A 328 13.37 29.42 10.15
N LYS A 329 14.47 28.73 10.48
CA LYS A 329 15.84 29.26 10.30
C LYS A 329 16.17 29.56 8.82
N HIS A 330 15.66 28.77 7.89
CA HIS A 330 15.84 28.95 6.45
C HIS A 330 14.73 29.78 5.78
N GLY A 331 13.94 30.52 6.56
CA GLY A 331 12.96 31.49 6.06
C GLY A 331 11.65 30.89 5.54
N ILE A 332 11.40 29.60 5.78
CA ILE A 332 10.15 28.93 5.41
C ILE A 332 9.13 29.13 6.53
N LYS A 333 8.28 30.16 6.35
CA LYS A 333 7.21 30.51 7.30
C LYS A 333 6.09 29.47 7.30
N ASN A 334 5.40 29.33 8.44
CA ASN A 334 4.28 28.39 8.64
C ASN A 334 4.62 26.96 8.22
N TYR A 335 5.81 26.50 8.59
CA TYR A 335 6.25 25.16 8.24
C TYR A 335 5.34 24.12 8.90
N SER A 336 4.54 23.45 8.08
CA SER A 336 3.67 22.32 8.43
C SER A 336 4.20 21.01 7.84
N GLY A 337 5.40 21.05 7.24
CA GLY A 337 6.06 19.87 6.68
C GLY A 337 5.46 19.39 5.37
N THR A 338 4.85 20.30 4.58
CA THR A 338 4.32 19.96 3.26
C THR A 338 5.44 19.50 2.32
N PRO A 339 5.13 18.76 1.25
CA PRO A 339 6.13 18.34 0.27
C PRO A 339 6.90 19.51 -0.33
N ALA A 340 6.21 20.59 -0.71
CA ALA A 340 6.85 21.79 -1.24
C ALA A 340 7.79 22.44 -0.23
N GLN A 341 7.38 22.55 1.05
CA GLN A 341 8.21 23.08 2.12
C GLN A 341 9.41 22.17 2.44
N ASN A 342 9.23 20.85 2.37
CA ASN A 342 10.31 19.87 2.58
C ASN A 342 11.31 19.89 1.42
N THR A 343 10.84 20.00 0.19
CA THR A 343 11.69 20.15 -1.00
C THR A 343 12.41 21.49 -0.97
N GLN A 344 11.74 22.57 -0.56
CA GLN A 344 12.36 23.89 -0.40
C GLN A 344 13.41 23.87 0.70
N LEU A 345 13.12 23.26 1.86
CA LEU A 345 14.06 23.10 2.96
C LEU A 345 15.26 22.23 2.56
N LEU A 346 15.02 21.13 1.86
CA LEU A 346 16.06 20.24 1.34
C LEU A 346 17.00 20.98 0.39
N LYS A 347 16.45 21.77 -0.55
CA LYS A 347 17.25 22.62 -1.44
C LYS A 347 18.08 23.62 -0.64
N LYS A 348 17.49 24.31 0.35
CA LYS A 348 18.20 25.28 1.21
C LYS A 348 19.30 24.65 2.09
N LEU A 349 19.16 23.38 2.47
CA LEU A 349 20.16 22.68 3.26
C LEU A 349 21.33 22.10 2.44
N ARG A 350 21.14 21.92 1.13
CA ARG A 350 22.18 21.41 0.22
C ARG A 350 23.17 22.49 -0.24
N GLY A 351 22.83 23.76 -0.04
CA GLY A 351 23.54 24.92 -0.58
C GLY A 351 22.80 25.46 -1.78
#